data_AF-A0A9N8P5E8-F1
#
_entry.id   AF-A0A9N8P5E8-F1
#
_cell.length_a   1.000
_cell.length_b   1.000
_cell.length_c   1.000
_cell.angle_alpha   90.00
_cell.angle_beta   90.00
_cell.angle_gamma   90.00
#
_symmetry.space_group_name_H-M   'P 1'
#
loop_
_entity.id
_entity.type
_entity.pdbx_description
1 polymer ?
#
loop_
_entity_poly.entity_id
_entity_poly.type
_entity_poly.pdbx_seq_one_letter_code
_entity_poly.pdbx_strand_id
1 'polypeptide(L)'
;MAAACIFCKIIKEILPVAKKIAQAVNASDYNILQNNGRIAHQVVDHVHFHMIPKPSEKEGLGISWPQQQGNQDKLKKLREEILAKM
;
A
#
# COMPACT_ATOMS: atom_id res chain seq x y z
N MET A 1 -0.02 23.00 -2.43
CA MET A 1 -1.41 22.49 -2.53
C MET A 1 -1.70 21.60 -3.74
N ALA A 2 -0.94 21.65 -4.84
CA ALA A 2 -1.21 20.86 -6.05
C ALA A 2 -0.87 19.34 -5.95
N ALA A 3 0.12 18.94 -5.15
CA ALA A 3 0.56 17.54 -5.06
C ALA A 3 -0.50 16.60 -4.45
N ALA A 4 -1.24 17.06 -3.43
CA ALA A 4 -2.35 16.31 -2.83
C ALA A 4 -3.47 16.03 -3.85
N CYS A 5 -3.65 16.92 -4.84
CA CYS A 5 -4.65 16.74 -5.90
C CYS A 5 -4.26 15.61 -6.88
N ILE A 6 -2.97 15.51 -7.23
CA ILE A 6 -2.48 14.51 -8.20
C ILE A 6 -2.52 13.10 -7.59
N PHE A 7 -2.02 12.92 -6.36
CA PHE A 7 -2.05 11.61 -5.71
C PHE A 7 -3.49 11.10 -5.54
N CYS A 8 -4.40 11.96 -5.06
CA CYS A 8 -5.82 11.61 -4.95
C CYS A 8 -6.44 11.25 -6.30
N LYS A 9 -6.07 11.91 -7.40
CA LYS A 9 -6.53 11.55 -8.75
C LYS A 9 -6.02 10.16 -9.16
N ILE A 10 -4.73 9.89 -9.00
CA ILE A 10 -4.13 8.60 -9.34
C ILE A 10 -4.83 7.46 -8.59
N ILE A 11 -5.01 7.59 -7.28
CA ILE A 11 -5.66 6.56 -6.47
C ILE A 11 -7.13 6.36 -6.86
N LYS A 12 -7.86 7.45 -7.17
CA LYS A 12 -9.25 7.38 -7.64
C LYS A 12 -9.40 6.61 -8.95
N GLU A 13 -8.41 6.66 -9.83
CA GLU A 13 -8.43 5.93 -11.10
C GLU A 13 -7.92 4.48 -10.94
N ILE A 14 -6.86 4.26 -10.17
CA ILE A 14 -6.21 2.95 -10.07
C ILE A 14 -7.06 1.93 -9.31
N LEU A 15 -7.66 2.30 -8.18
CA LEU A 15 -8.40 1.32 -7.36
C LEU A 15 -9.60 0.71 -8.11
N PRO A 16 -10.43 1.47 -8.84
CA PRO A 16 -11.49 0.89 -9.67
C PRO A 16 -10.96 -0.01 -10.79
N VAL A 17 -9.86 0.36 -11.45
CA VAL A 17 -9.26 -0.45 -12.52
C VAL A 17 -8.74 -1.78 -11.94
N ALA A 18 -8.04 -1.75 -10.82
CA ALA A 18 -7.55 -2.96 -10.17
C ALA A 18 -8.68 -3.91 -9.76
N LYS A 19 -9.80 -3.37 -9.25
CA LYS A 19 -11.00 -4.16 -8.96
C LYS A 19 -11.59 -4.81 -10.22
N LYS A 20 -11.68 -4.07 -11.34
CA LYS A 20 -12.18 -4.62 -12.61
C LYS A 20 -11.29 -5.75 -13.12
N ILE A 21 -9.96 -5.61 -13.01
CA ILE A 21 -9.01 -6.66 -13.35
C ILE A 21 -9.23 -7.89 -12.46
N ALA A 22 -9.36 -7.71 -11.14
CA ALA A 22 -9.63 -8.80 -10.21
C ALA A 22 -10.90 -9.57 -10.57
N GLN A 23 -11.99 -8.86 -10.90
CA GLN A 23 -13.24 -9.46 -11.35
C GLN A 23 -13.09 -10.22 -12.66
N ALA A 24 -12.37 -9.66 -13.64
CA ALA A 24 -12.15 -10.29 -14.94
C ALA A 24 -11.37 -11.61 -14.84
N VAL A 25 -10.54 -11.77 -13.80
CA VAL A 25 -9.77 -13.01 -13.55
C VAL A 25 -10.40 -13.89 -12.44
N ASN A 26 -11.60 -13.56 -11.97
CA ASN A 26 -12.31 -14.26 -10.89
C ASN A 26 -11.53 -14.33 -9.55
N ALA A 27 -10.72 -13.31 -9.24
CA ALA A 27 -10.03 -13.19 -7.96
C ALA A 27 -10.96 -12.52 -6.93
N SER A 28 -11.51 -13.32 -6.01
CA SER A 28 -12.27 -12.82 -4.84
C SER A 28 -11.36 -12.06 -3.88
N ASP A 29 -10.19 -12.62 -3.63
CA ASP A 29 -9.20 -12.14 -2.67
C ASP A 29 -7.95 -11.70 -3.43
N TYR A 30 -7.49 -10.47 -3.16
CA TYR A 30 -6.33 -9.90 -3.81
C TYR A 30 -5.72 -8.75 -3.00
N ASN A 31 -4.43 -8.50 -3.21
CA ASN A 31 -3.71 -7.37 -2.64
C ASN A 31 -3.46 -6.30 -3.69
N ILE A 32 -3.53 -5.03 -3.29
CA ILE A 32 -2.97 -3.90 -4.04
C ILE A 32 -1.72 -3.44 -3.31
N LEU A 33 -0.57 -3.48 -3.99
CA LEU A 33 0.73 -3.22 -3.37
C LEU A 33 1.50 -2.14 -4.15
N GLN A 34 2.06 -1.19 -3.41
CA GLN A 34 3.01 -0.20 -3.93
C GLN A 34 4.19 -0.10 -2.96
N ASN A 35 5.39 -0.37 -3.48
CA ASN A 35 6.62 -0.45 -2.70
C ASN A 35 7.46 0.80 -2.92
N ASN A 36 7.94 1.42 -1.82
CA ASN A 36 8.85 2.57 -1.86
C ASN A 36 10.14 2.24 -1.09
N GLY A 37 11.27 2.17 -1.81
CA GLY A 37 12.58 1.83 -1.26
C GLY A 37 12.94 0.35 -1.36
N ARG A 38 14.25 0.06 -1.40
CA ARG A 38 14.79 -1.29 -1.69
C ARG A 38 14.40 -2.34 -0.66
N ILE A 39 14.51 -2.01 0.64
CA ILE A 39 14.15 -2.92 1.74
C ILE A 39 12.64 -3.20 1.75
N ALA A 40 11.83 -2.24 1.28
CA ALA A 40 10.40 -2.43 1.07
C ALA A 40 10.08 -3.14 -0.27
N HIS A 41 11.05 -3.83 -0.88
CA HIS A 41 10.88 -4.61 -2.11
C HIS A 41 10.61 -3.80 -3.39
N GLN A 42 11.07 -2.55 -3.48
CA GLN A 42 11.07 -1.82 -4.76
C GLN A 42 12.30 -2.19 -5.59
N VAL A 43 12.08 -2.89 -6.71
CA VAL A 43 13.16 -3.26 -7.66
C VAL A 43 13.19 -2.34 -8.87
N VAL A 44 12.03 -1.86 -9.33
CA VAL A 44 11.92 -0.94 -10.47
C VAL A 44 11.66 0.48 -9.96
N ASP A 45 12.50 1.42 -10.38
CA ASP A 45 12.46 2.83 -9.93
C ASP A 45 11.46 3.68 -10.73
N HIS A 46 10.24 3.15 -10.86
CA HIS A 46 9.09 3.84 -11.43
C HIS A 46 7.87 3.53 -10.55
N VAL A 47 6.98 4.50 -10.35
CA VAL A 47 5.75 4.28 -9.57
C VAL A 47 4.89 3.26 -10.30
N HIS A 48 4.62 2.13 -9.65
CA HIS A 48 3.75 1.08 -10.18
C HIS A 48 2.98 0.44 -9.04
N PHE A 49 1.79 -0.05 -9.36
CA PHE A 49 0.91 -0.75 -8.44
C PHE A 49 0.78 -2.19 -8.92
N HIS A 50 0.93 -3.13 -8.00
CA HIS A 50 0.63 -4.54 -8.25
C HIS A 50 -0.82 -4.80 -7.86
N MET A 51 -1.56 -5.52 -8.70
CA MET A 51 -2.77 -6.24 -8.31
C MET A 51 -2.40 -7.73 -8.27
N ILE A 52 -2.43 -8.32 -7.08
CA ILE A 52 -1.91 -9.67 -6.83
C ILE A 52 -3.07 -10.55 -6.36
N PRO A 53 -3.57 -11.48 -7.20
CA PRO A 53 -4.54 -12.48 -6.76
C PRO A 53 -4.01 -13.33 -5.59
N LYS A 54 -4.89 -13.68 -4.64
CA LYS A 54 -4.60 -14.54 -3.49
C LYS A 54 -5.59 -15.71 -3.46
N PRO A 55 -5.43 -16.74 -4.30
CA PRO A 55 -6.43 -17.80 -4.48
C PRO A 55 -6.55 -18.76 -3.29
N SER A 56 -5.53 -18.85 -2.44
CA SER A 56 -5.49 -19.71 -1.26
C SER A 56 -4.58 -19.11 -0.20
N GLU A 57 -4.54 -19.64 1.03
CA GLU A 57 -3.60 -19.18 2.06
C GLU A 57 -2.12 -19.37 1.66
N LYS A 58 -1.83 -20.36 0.81
CA LYS A 58 -0.46 -20.75 0.43
C LYS A 58 0.08 -20.03 -0.81
N GLU A 59 -0.80 -19.49 -1.65
CA GLU A 59 -0.44 -18.88 -2.94
C GLU A 59 -0.68 -17.36 -2.97
N GLY A 60 0.04 -16.60 -3.79
CA GLY A 60 -0.04 -15.14 -3.86
C GLY A 60 0.90 -14.43 -2.88
N LEU A 61 0.59 -13.19 -2.51
CA LEU A 61 1.46 -12.39 -1.63
C LEU A 61 1.46 -12.94 -0.19
N GLY A 62 2.62 -13.37 0.30
CA GLY A 62 2.83 -13.72 1.69
C GLY A 62 3.17 -12.48 2.52
N ILE A 63 2.33 -12.15 3.50
CA ILE A 63 2.57 -11.02 4.41
C ILE A 63 2.85 -11.58 5.81
N SER A 64 4.05 -11.31 6.32
CA SER A 64 4.35 -11.46 7.74
C SER A 64 4.25 -10.09 8.40
N TRP A 65 3.45 -9.97 9.45
CA TRP A 65 3.24 -8.72 10.18
C TRP A 65 3.65 -8.87 11.64
N PRO A 66 4.96 -8.75 11.95
CA PRO A 66 5.48 -8.83 13.32
C PRO A 66 5.20 -7.53 14.08
N GLN A 67 3.93 -7.28 14.38
CA GLN A 67 3.51 -6.07 15.07
C GLN A 67 4.15 -5.97 16.46
N GLN A 68 4.63 -4.77 16.79
CA GLN A 68 5.10 -4.44 18.14
C GLN A 68 3.98 -3.79 18.96
N GLN A 69 4.02 -3.96 20.28
CA GLN A 69 3.05 -3.31 21.17
C GLN A 69 3.31 -1.80 21.20
N GLY A 70 2.25 -1.01 20.97
CA GLY A 70 2.33 0.44 20.92
C GLY A 70 2.47 1.07 22.31
N ASN A 71 3.29 2.13 22.41
CA ASN A 71 3.38 2.98 23.59
C ASN A 71 2.77 4.34 23.26
N GLN A 72 1.69 4.71 23.95
CA GLN A 72 0.90 5.90 23.65
C GLN A 72 1.69 7.20 23.78
N ASP A 73 2.56 7.31 24.77
CA ASP A 73 3.37 8.53 24.98
C ASP A 73 4.42 8.69 23.86
N LYS A 74 5.06 7.58 23.44
CA LYS A 74 5.96 7.58 22.29
C LYS A 74 5.23 7.97 21.00
N LEU A 75 4.02 7.45 20.78
CA LEU A 75 3.23 7.75 19.59
C LEU A 75 2.76 9.22 19.54
N LYS A 76 2.36 9.79 20.68
CA LYS A 76 2.01 11.22 20.79
C LYS A 76 3.20 12.11 20.44
N LYS A 77 4.38 11.81 21.02
CA LYS A 77 5.61 12.53 20.70
C LYS A 77 5.98 12.42 19.22
N LEU A 78 5.92 11.23 18.65
CA LEU A 78 6.21 11.01 17.22
C LEU A 78 5.25 11.81 16.32
N ARG A 79 3.96 11.90 16.68
CA ARG A 79 2.99 12.74 15.94
C ARG A 79 3.43 14.21 15.91
N GLU A 80 3.84 14.77 17.05
CA GLU A 80 4.31 16.15 17.12
C GLU A 80 5.56 16.36 16.25
N GLU A 81 6.50 15.42 16.28
CA GLU A 81 7.71 15.45 15.45
C GLU A 81 7.40 15.38 13.95
N ILE A 82 6.40 14.60 13.54
CA ILE A 82 5.95 14.52 12.14
C ILE A 82 5.31 15.85 11.72
N LEU A 83 4.41 16.41 12.54
CA LEU A 83 3.74 17.68 12.23
C LEU A 83 4.72 18.85 12.16
N ALA A 84 5.82 18.83 12.91
CA ALA A 84 6.85 19.86 12.81
C ALA A 84 7.66 19.81 11.49
N LYS A 85 7.58 18.69 10.75
CA LYS A 85 8.33 18.44 9.50
C LYS A 85 7.47 18.49 8.24
N MET A 86 6.16 18.71 8.38
CA MET A 86 5.17 18.72 7.30
C MET A 86 4.40 20.03 7.28
#